data_AF-A0A0W1LFI1-F1
#
_entry.id   AF-A0A0W1LFI1-F1
#
_cell.length_a   1.000
_cell.length_b   1.000
_cell.length_c   1.000
_cell.angle_alpha   90.00
_cell.angle_beta   90.00
_cell.angle_gamma   90.00
#
_symmetry.space_group_name_H-M   'P 1'
#
loop_
_entity.id
_entity.type
_entity.pdbx_description
1 polymer ?
#
loop_
_entity_poly.entity_id
_entity_poly.type
_entity_poly.pdbx_seq_one_letter_code
_entity_poly.pdbx_strand_id
1 'polypeptide(L)'
;MIQFFKFHVLRAKLQILSDAETCMPIEIFSLSRKMADFYPSPKIQILYEEFIDNDNAFVRRAMMTAIRFIGGEFAKSNVESVRSLLHDENGWVAYDAIWALSENDLINENDEKVIRKFAIPYQDLELEELSELSVQEANDYRNKMAAEVLCKFASA
;
A
#
# COMPACT_ATOMS: atom_id res chain seq x y z
N MET A 1 14.09 -15.53 -22.86
CA MET A 1 15.22 -14.57 -22.79
C MET A 1 14.75 -13.14 -22.44
N ILE A 2 13.78 -12.55 -23.15
CA ILE A 2 13.30 -11.16 -22.91
C ILE A 2 12.69 -10.95 -21.50
N GLN A 3 11.82 -11.86 -21.02
CA GLN A 3 11.24 -11.74 -19.68
C GLN A 3 12.28 -11.88 -18.55
N PHE A 4 13.34 -12.66 -18.76
CA PHE A 4 14.44 -12.78 -17.82
C PHE A 4 15.14 -11.43 -17.64
N PHE A 5 15.50 -10.75 -18.73
CA PHE A 5 16.11 -9.42 -18.67
C PHE A 5 15.20 -8.38 -18.01
N LYS A 6 13.91 -8.35 -18.37
CA LYS A 6 12.97 -7.40 -17.79
C LYS A 6 12.79 -7.59 -16.27
N PHE A 7 12.84 -8.83 -15.78
CA PHE A 7 12.79 -9.13 -14.35
C PHE A 7 14.05 -8.61 -13.62
N HIS A 8 15.24 -8.79 -14.19
CA HIS A 8 16.48 -8.26 -13.59
C HIS A 8 16.45 -6.74 -13.53
N VAL A 9 15.92 -6.08 -14.57
CA VAL A 9 15.72 -4.63 -14.58
C VAL A 9 14.75 -4.19 -13.48
N LEU A 10 13.67 -4.94 -13.25
CA LEU A 10 12.72 -4.64 -12.18
C LEU A 10 13.38 -4.72 -10.79
N ARG A 11 14.09 -5.82 -10.51
CA ARG A 11 14.83 -6.00 -9.26
C ARG A 11 15.89 -4.91 -9.05
N ALA A 12 16.66 -4.60 -10.09
CA ALA A 12 17.68 -3.56 -10.02
C ALA A 12 17.07 -2.19 -9.69
N LYS A 13 15.88 -1.88 -10.21
CA LYS A 13 15.18 -0.63 -9.88
C LYS A 13 14.62 -0.61 -8.46
N LEU A 14 14.18 -1.74 -7.93
CA LEU A 14 13.81 -1.84 -6.52
C LEU A 14 15.02 -1.62 -5.62
N GLN A 15 16.19 -2.19 -5.98
CA GLN A 15 17.43 -1.94 -5.25
C GLN A 15 17.84 -0.46 -5.28
N ILE A 16 17.78 0.19 -6.44
CA ILE A 16 18.03 1.64 -6.55
C ILE A 16 17.07 2.43 -5.65
N LEU A 17 15.81 2.00 -5.56
CA LEU A 17 14.83 2.63 -4.70
C LEU A 17 15.12 2.41 -3.21
N SER A 18 15.68 1.25 -2.83
CA SER A 18 16.14 0.98 -1.45
C SER A 18 17.19 1.99 -1.00
N ASP A 19 18.08 2.37 -1.89
CA ASP A 19 19.20 3.28 -1.60
C ASP A 19 18.83 4.78 -1.80
N ALA A 20 17.59 5.08 -2.20
CA ALA A 20 17.17 6.44 -2.54
C ALA A 20 16.80 7.28 -1.32
N GLU A 21 17.40 8.47 -1.18
CA GLU A 21 17.03 9.45 -0.16
C GLU A 21 15.71 10.18 -0.49
N THR A 22 15.44 10.37 -1.78
CA THR A 22 14.23 11.02 -2.30
C THR A 22 13.66 10.22 -3.46
N CYS A 23 12.34 10.21 -3.58
CA CYS A 23 11.66 9.53 -4.67
C CYS A 23 10.46 10.35 -5.15
N MET A 24 10.28 10.44 -6.46
CA MET A 24 9.07 11.00 -7.03
C MET A 24 7.96 9.94 -6.96
N PRO A 25 6.72 10.28 -6.55
CA PRO A 25 5.64 9.29 -6.42
C PRO A 25 5.42 8.44 -7.67
N ILE A 26 5.62 9.01 -8.86
CA ILE A 26 5.50 8.31 -10.14
C ILE A 26 6.44 7.10 -10.26
N GLU A 27 7.60 7.11 -9.60
CA GLU A 27 8.56 6.01 -9.63
C GLU A 27 8.01 4.80 -8.87
N ILE A 28 7.42 5.02 -7.68
CA ILE A 28 6.71 4.00 -6.89
C ILE A 28 5.57 3.40 -7.73
N PHE A 29 4.68 4.24 -8.29
CA PHE A 29 3.55 3.76 -9.08
C PHE A 29 3.99 3.02 -10.35
N SER A 30 5.04 3.49 -11.04
CA SER A 30 5.59 2.86 -12.24
C SER A 30 6.19 1.49 -11.94
N LEU A 31 6.93 1.36 -10.84
CA LEU A 31 7.50 0.09 -10.37
C LEU A 31 6.40 -0.91 -10.01
N SER A 32 5.41 -0.45 -9.25
CA SER A 32 4.27 -1.26 -8.82
C SER A 32 3.45 -1.77 -10.01
N ARG A 33 3.18 -0.90 -10.99
CA ARG A 33 2.48 -1.30 -12.22
C ARG A 33 3.27 -2.35 -13.00
N LYS A 34 4.60 -2.20 -13.10
CA LYS A 34 5.44 -3.21 -13.75
C LYS A 34 5.37 -4.54 -13.01
N MET A 35 5.41 -4.55 -11.68
CA MET A 35 5.20 -5.80 -10.92
C MET A 35 3.87 -6.45 -11.29
N ALA A 36 2.80 -5.66 -11.38
CA ALA A 36 1.49 -6.16 -11.79
C ALA A 36 1.48 -6.72 -13.21
N ASP A 37 2.14 -6.06 -14.17
CA ASP A 37 2.26 -6.56 -15.56
C ASP A 37 3.01 -7.90 -15.67
N PHE A 38 3.80 -8.25 -14.65
CA PHE A 38 4.54 -9.51 -14.57
C PHE A 38 3.79 -10.61 -13.81
N TYR A 39 2.71 -10.30 -13.09
CA TYR A 39 1.85 -11.29 -12.46
C TYR A 39 1.09 -12.09 -13.56
N PRO A 40 0.89 -13.42 -13.44
CA PRO A 40 1.10 -14.29 -12.27
C PRO A 40 2.47 -15.00 -12.23
N SER A 41 3.55 -14.38 -12.73
CA SER A 41 4.88 -15.00 -12.61
C SER A 41 5.22 -15.24 -11.13
N PRO A 42 5.65 -16.46 -10.74
CA PRO A 42 6.08 -16.75 -9.36
C PRO A 42 7.20 -15.84 -8.86
N LYS A 43 7.94 -15.23 -9.80
CA LYS A 43 9.00 -14.28 -9.49
C LYS A 43 8.50 -13.00 -8.83
N ILE A 44 7.22 -12.65 -9.00
CA ILE A 44 6.62 -11.50 -8.32
C ILE A 44 6.45 -11.76 -6.83
N GLN A 45 6.04 -12.97 -6.45
CA GLN A 45 6.00 -13.36 -5.05
C GLN A 45 7.40 -13.29 -4.41
N ILE A 46 8.43 -13.78 -5.12
CA ILE A 46 9.82 -13.71 -4.66
C ILE A 46 10.27 -12.25 -4.45
N LEU A 47 9.97 -11.34 -5.39
CA LEU A 47 10.31 -9.93 -5.21
C LEU A 47 9.53 -9.29 -4.06
N TYR A 48 8.26 -9.63 -3.91
CA TYR A 48 7.45 -9.12 -2.82
C TYR A 48 8.05 -9.51 -1.47
N GLU A 49 8.31 -10.80 -1.26
CA GLU A 49 8.91 -11.32 -0.03
C GLU A 49 10.31 -10.74 0.24
N GLU A 50 11.09 -10.48 -0.80
CA GLU A 50 12.43 -9.90 -0.68
C GLU A 50 12.40 -8.43 -0.23
N PHE A 51 11.40 -7.65 -0.65
CA PHE A 51 11.40 -6.19 -0.52
C PHE A 51 10.33 -5.63 0.42
N ILE A 52 9.40 -6.45 0.93
CA ILE A 52 8.30 -5.98 1.79
C ILE A 52 8.77 -5.40 3.12
N ASP A 53 9.82 -5.96 3.70
CA ASP A 53 10.41 -5.50 4.96
C ASP A 53 11.63 -4.59 4.76
N ASN A 54 11.79 -4.00 3.57
CA ASN A 54 12.92 -3.13 3.27
C ASN A 54 12.92 -1.87 4.16
N ASP A 55 14.09 -1.43 4.63
CA ASP A 55 14.22 -0.25 5.50
C ASP A 55 13.67 1.04 4.85
N ASN A 56 13.74 1.13 3.52
CA ASN A 56 13.26 2.30 2.80
C ASN A 56 11.74 2.24 2.56
N ALA A 57 11.03 3.23 3.12
CA ALA A 57 9.57 3.33 2.99
C ALA A 57 9.11 3.39 1.51
N PHE A 58 9.88 3.97 0.59
CA PHE A 58 9.49 4.01 -0.82
C PHE A 58 9.33 2.61 -1.43
N VAL A 59 10.17 1.67 -1.00
CA VAL A 59 10.11 0.28 -1.45
C VAL A 59 8.89 -0.42 -0.87
N ARG A 60 8.64 -0.27 0.44
CA ARG A 60 7.45 -0.85 1.09
C ARG A 60 6.15 -0.32 0.48
N ARG A 61 6.10 0.98 0.17
CA ARG A 61 5.00 1.60 -0.59
C ARG A 61 4.81 0.99 -1.98
N ALA A 62 5.91 0.67 -2.68
CA ALA A 62 5.83 0.01 -3.98
C ALA A 62 5.23 -1.40 -3.85
N MET A 63 5.57 -2.14 -2.79
CA MET A 63 4.98 -3.46 -2.54
C MET A 63 3.47 -3.37 -2.25
N MET A 64 3.03 -2.42 -1.42
CA MET A 64 1.61 -2.19 -1.14
C MET A 64 0.82 -1.76 -2.38
N THR A 65 1.39 -0.84 -3.15
CA THR A 65 0.80 -0.39 -4.40
C THR A 65 0.73 -1.53 -5.43
N ALA A 66 1.71 -2.44 -5.45
CA ALA A 66 1.68 -3.62 -6.30
C ALA A 66 0.54 -4.58 -5.89
N ILE A 67 0.35 -4.81 -4.58
CA ILE A 67 -0.81 -5.57 -4.07
C ILE A 67 -2.10 -4.96 -4.57
N ARG A 68 -2.27 -3.63 -4.48
CA ARG A 68 -3.48 -2.94 -4.95
C ARG A 68 -3.70 -3.15 -6.46
N PHE A 69 -2.65 -3.11 -7.28
CA PHE A 69 -2.79 -3.29 -8.73
C PHE A 69 -3.00 -4.73 -9.16
N ILE A 70 -2.48 -5.72 -8.42
CA ILE A 70 -2.65 -7.14 -8.73
C ILE A 70 -3.98 -7.65 -8.17
N GLY A 71 -4.26 -7.36 -6.90
CA GLY A 71 -5.46 -7.74 -6.18
C GLY A 71 -5.69 -9.25 -6.04
N GLY A 72 -6.92 -9.61 -5.67
CA GLY A 72 -7.43 -10.99 -5.68
C GLY A 72 -6.60 -11.96 -4.84
N GLU A 73 -6.26 -13.11 -5.41
CA GLU A 73 -5.52 -14.16 -4.70
C GLU A 73 -4.12 -13.73 -4.25
N PHE A 74 -3.48 -12.79 -4.95
CA PHE A 74 -2.19 -12.25 -4.53
C PHE A 74 -2.32 -11.41 -3.26
N ALA A 75 -3.35 -10.56 -3.17
CA ALA A 75 -3.63 -9.78 -1.97
C ALA A 75 -3.98 -10.69 -0.78
N LYS A 76 -4.84 -11.70 -1.00
CA LYS A 76 -5.20 -12.69 0.03
C LYS A 76 -3.99 -13.46 0.55
N SER A 77 -3.10 -13.90 -0.35
CA SER A 77 -1.90 -14.66 0.02
C SER A 77 -0.91 -13.87 0.86
N ASN A 78 -0.93 -12.53 0.74
CA ASN A 78 0.00 -11.63 1.40
C ASN A 78 -0.68 -10.76 2.46
N VAL A 79 -1.91 -11.09 2.87
CA VAL A 79 -2.73 -10.22 3.74
C VAL A 79 -2.06 -9.95 5.09
N GLU A 80 -1.38 -10.93 5.68
CA GLU A 80 -0.69 -10.75 6.97
C GLU A 80 0.46 -9.75 6.87
N SER A 81 1.19 -9.73 5.76
CA SER A 81 2.24 -8.75 5.49
C SER A 81 1.66 -7.35 5.24
N VAL A 82 0.45 -7.24 4.69
CA VAL A 82 -0.25 -5.95 4.59
C VAL A 82 -0.69 -5.47 5.97
N ARG A 83 -1.20 -6.38 6.82
CA ARG A 83 -1.64 -6.08 8.18
C ARG A 83 -0.49 -5.60 9.07
N SER A 84 0.69 -6.21 8.96
CA SER A 84 1.86 -5.74 9.72
C SER A 84 2.20 -4.29 9.40
N LEU A 85 2.04 -3.87 8.14
CA LEU A 85 2.31 -2.51 7.68
C LEU A 85 1.25 -1.47 8.09
N LEU A 86 0.12 -1.88 8.67
CA LEU A 86 -0.76 -0.92 9.39
C LEU A 86 -0.04 -0.26 10.57
N HIS A 87 1.00 -0.92 11.10
CA HIS A 87 1.82 -0.45 12.22
C HIS A 87 3.15 0.18 11.78
N ASP A 88 3.31 0.43 10.48
CA ASP A 88 4.52 1.09 9.96
C ASP A 88 4.66 2.51 10.53
N GLU A 89 5.89 2.89 10.87
CA GLU A 89 6.21 4.22 11.38
C GLU A 89 6.00 5.31 10.31
N ASN A 90 6.09 4.95 9.04
CA ASN A 90 5.86 5.86 7.93
C ASN A 90 4.37 5.93 7.59
N GLY A 91 3.77 7.10 7.82
CA GLY A 91 2.34 7.34 7.55
C GLY A 91 1.90 7.00 6.13
N TRP A 92 2.76 7.15 5.12
CA TRP A 92 2.43 6.80 3.75
C TRP A 92 2.34 5.28 3.53
N VAL A 93 3.17 4.49 4.21
CA VAL A 93 3.12 3.02 4.13
C VAL A 93 1.84 2.52 4.76
N ALA A 94 1.51 3.00 5.97
CA ALA A 94 0.26 2.67 6.64
C ALA A 94 -0.97 3.12 5.84
N TYR A 95 -0.92 4.29 5.18
CA TYR A 95 -1.95 4.74 4.24
C TYR A 95 -2.15 3.73 3.09
N ASP A 96 -1.05 3.32 2.43
CA ASP A 96 -1.12 2.37 1.32
C ASP A 96 -1.62 0.98 1.78
N ALA A 97 -1.30 0.57 3.01
CA ALA A 97 -1.79 -0.67 3.62
C ALA A 97 -3.30 -0.64 3.88
N ILE A 98 -3.83 0.44 4.48
CA ILE A 98 -5.28 0.61 4.69
C ILE A 98 -6.01 0.54 3.35
N TRP A 99 -5.48 1.24 2.34
CA TRP A 99 -6.08 1.25 1.02
C TRP A 99 -6.05 -0.15 0.38
N ALA A 100 -4.92 -0.85 0.45
CA ALA A 100 -4.79 -2.20 -0.10
C ALA A 100 -5.76 -3.21 0.55
N LEU A 101 -5.94 -3.15 1.87
CA LEU A 101 -6.91 -4.01 2.57
C LEU A 101 -8.35 -3.67 2.17
N SER A 102 -8.69 -2.38 2.09
CA SER A 102 -10.03 -1.92 1.75
C SER A 102 -10.43 -2.28 0.31
N GLU A 103 -9.56 -2.08 -0.68
CA GLU A 103 -9.88 -2.38 -2.09
C GLU A 103 -10.03 -3.87 -2.40
N ASN A 104 -9.53 -4.72 -1.49
CA ASN A 104 -9.60 -6.17 -1.65
C ASN A 104 -10.59 -6.83 -0.69
N ASP A 105 -11.37 -6.04 0.06
CA ASP A 105 -12.33 -6.53 1.08
C ASP A 105 -11.67 -7.47 2.12
N LEU A 106 -10.44 -7.14 2.55
CA LEU A 106 -9.63 -7.97 3.45
C LEU A 106 -9.57 -7.46 4.91
N ILE A 107 -10.29 -6.39 5.22
CA ILE A 107 -10.33 -5.80 6.56
C ILE A 107 -11.08 -6.75 7.50
N ASN A 108 -10.45 -7.12 8.61
CA ASN A 108 -11.08 -7.86 9.70
C ASN A 108 -11.34 -6.97 10.93
N GLU A 109 -11.96 -7.52 11.97
CA GLU A 109 -12.28 -6.79 13.20
C GLU A 109 -11.06 -6.17 13.92
N ASN A 110 -9.88 -6.78 13.82
CA ASN A 110 -8.67 -6.25 14.43
C ASN A 110 -8.07 -5.11 13.60
N ASP A 111 -8.08 -5.25 12.28
CA ASP A 111 -7.68 -4.21 11.35
C ASP A 111 -8.57 -2.97 11.55
N GLU A 112 -9.88 -3.18 11.66
CA GLU A 112 -10.87 -2.13 11.91
C GLU A 112 -10.59 -1.37 13.21
N LYS A 113 -10.21 -2.04 14.30
CA LYS A 113 -9.82 -1.38 15.57
C LYS A 113 -8.62 -0.46 15.38
N VAL A 114 -7.65 -0.85 14.56
CA VAL A 114 -6.48 -0.02 14.25
C VAL A 114 -6.88 1.16 13.37
N ILE A 115 -7.65 0.91 12.32
CA ILE A 115 -8.16 1.93 11.40
C ILE A 115 -9.00 2.97 12.15
N ARG A 116 -9.90 2.55 13.06
CA ARG A 116 -10.69 3.46 13.91
C ARG A 116 -9.82 4.40 14.74
N LYS A 117 -8.67 3.93 15.26
CA LYS A 117 -7.74 4.80 16.00
C LYS A 117 -7.13 5.87 15.10
N PHE A 118 -6.79 5.53 13.85
CA PHE A 118 -6.28 6.50 12.88
C PHE A 118 -7.36 7.50 12.43
N ALA A 119 -8.61 7.06 12.36
CA ALA A 119 -9.73 7.90 11.93
C ALA A 119 -10.18 8.93 12.99
N ILE A 120 -9.77 8.82 14.26
CA ILE A 120 -10.18 9.72 15.35
C ILE A 120 -10.16 11.22 14.96
N PRO A 121 -9.11 11.75 14.31
CA PRO A 121 -9.05 13.17 13.97
C PRO A 121 -10.16 13.65 13.01
N TYR A 122 -10.78 12.72 12.27
CA TYR A 122 -11.80 13.00 11.26
C TYR A 122 -13.07 12.16 11.44
N GLN A 123 -13.29 11.60 12.63
CA GLN A 123 -14.38 10.66 12.90
C GLN A 123 -15.78 11.29 12.77
N ASP A 124 -15.87 12.61 12.90
CA ASP A 124 -17.11 13.37 12.87
C ASP A 124 -17.40 13.96 11.47
N LEU A 125 -16.53 13.68 10.48
CA LEU A 125 -16.70 14.14 9.10
C LEU A 125 -17.41 13.09 8.26
N GLU A 126 -18.35 13.55 7.43
CA GLU A 126 -19.00 12.72 6.43
C GLU A 126 -18.11 12.52 5.19
N LEU A 127 -18.45 11.54 4.35
CA LEU A 127 -17.64 11.20 3.17
C LEU A 127 -17.44 12.38 2.20
N GLU A 128 -18.45 13.24 2.05
CA GLU A 128 -18.36 14.44 1.22
C GLU A 128 -17.33 15.44 1.78
N GLU A 129 -17.39 15.72 3.09
CA GLU A 129 -16.46 16.62 3.78
C GLU A 129 -15.02 16.08 3.75
N LEU A 130 -14.86 14.77 3.97
CA LEU A 130 -13.58 14.09 3.84
C LEU A 130 -13.00 14.27 2.44
N SER A 131 -13.82 14.14 1.40
CA SER A 131 -13.35 14.25 0.01
C SER A 131 -12.75 15.63 -0.32
N GLU A 132 -13.32 16.69 0.24
CA GLU A 132 -12.88 18.08 0.06
C GLU A 132 -11.71 18.48 0.97
N LEU A 133 -11.45 17.70 2.03
CA LEU A 133 -10.39 17.97 2.98
C LEU A 133 -9.00 17.94 2.32
N SER A 134 -8.31 19.07 2.35
CA SER A 134 -6.91 19.20 1.93
C SER A 134 -5.99 18.90 3.11
N VAL A 135 -5.17 17.86 2.96
CA VAL A 135 -4.18 17.42 3.95
C VAL A 135 -2.77 17.54 3.36
N GLN A 136 -1.78 17.77 4.22
CA GLN A 136 -0.41 18.06 3.79
C GLN A 136 0.59 17.00 4.26
N GLU A 137 0.38 16.42 5.45
CA GLU A 137 1.31 15.48 6.06
C GLU A 137 0.91 14.03 5.82
N ALA A 138 1.89 13.13 5.76
CA ALA A 138 1.68 11.70 5.53
C ALA A 138 0.69 11.07 6.53
N ASN A 139 0.77 11.48 7.79
CA ASN A 139 -0.11 11.00 8.85
C ASN A 139 -1.55 11.48 8.65
N ASP A 140 -1.75 12.70 8.14
CA ASP A 140 -3.08 13.24 7.86
C ASP A 140 -3.72 12.49 6.68
N TYR A 141 -2.94 12.17 5.64
CA TYR A 141 -3.41 11.30 4.56
C TYR A 141 -3.85 9.93 5.08
N ARG A 142 -3.05 9.27 5.93
CA ARG A 142 -3.41 8.01 6.57
C ARG A 142 -4.71 8.13 7.37
N ASN A 143 -4.82 9.16 8.20
CA ASN A 143 -5.98 9.38 9.06
C ASN A 143 -7.25 9.63 8.22
N LYS A 144 -7.12 10.41 7.12
CA LYS A 144 -8.21 10.67 6.16
C LYS A 144 -8.66 9.39 5.48
N MET A 145 -7.74 8.58 4.95
CA MET A 145 -8.05 7.27 4.35
C MET A 145 -8.74 6.34 5.34
N ALA A 146 -8.29 6.32 6.59
CA ALA A 146 -8.93 5.54 7.64
C ALA A 146 -10.39 5.94 7.86
N ALA A 147 -10.68 7.25 7.93
CA ALA A 147 -12.04 7.76 8.05
C ALA A 147 -12.89 7.43 6.82
N GLU A 148 -12.37 7.66 5.60
CA GLU A 148 -13.06 7.36 4.34
C GLU A 148 -13.46 5.89 4.24
N VAL A 149 -12.57 4.97 4.62
CA VAL A 149 -12.83 3.52 4.62
C VAL A 149 -13.95 3.17 5.59
N LEU A 150 -13.96 3.76 6.79
CA LEU A 150 -15.02 3.50 7.77
C LEU A 150 -16.38 4.06 7.35
N CYS A 151 -16.42 5.25 6.73
CA CYS A 151 -17.66 5.81 6.17
C CYS A 151 -18.24 4.91 5.08
N LYS A 152 -17.39 4.35 4.21
CA LYS A 152 -17.81 3.42 3.16
C LYS A 152 -18.40 2.14 3.74
N PHE A 153 -17.79 1.58 4.79
CA PHE A 153 -18.33 0.39 5.45
C PHE A 153 -19.66 0.62 6.17
N ALA A 154 -19.87 1.80 6.75
CA ALA A 154 -21.14 2.13 7.39
C ALA A 154 -22.30 2.32 6.39
N SER A 155 -21.98 2.54 5.11
CA SER A 155 -22.94 2.82 4.04
C SER A 155 -23.27 1.60 3.16
N ALA A 156 -22.57 0.48 3.35
CA ALA A 156 -22.71 -0.77 2.58
C ALA A 156 -23.66 -1.75 3.29
#